data_AF-A0A1S6J5I0-F1
#
_entry.id   AF-A0A1S6J5I0-F1
#
_cell.length_a   1.000
_cell.length_b   1.000
_cell.length_c   1.000
_cell.angle_alpha   90.00
_cell.angle_beta   90.00
_cell.angle_gamma   90.00
#
_symmetry.space_group_name_H-M   'P 1'
#
loop_
_entity.id
_entity.type
_entity.pdbx_description
1 polymer ?
#
loop_
_entity_poly.entity_id
_entity_poly.type
_entity_poly.pdbx_seq_one_letter_code
_entity_poly.pdbx_strand_id
1 'polypeptide(L)' 'MTEEYGELVTLGPYIYRPGRNHCPSPSDGTLTRGGLPVPLRVTEPVLQRFLEVMTELETGLAARWGRSQGSLTCNRAE' A
#
# COMPACT_ATOMS: atom_id res chain seq x y z
N MET A 1 -7.35 -23.47 -8.02
CA MET A 1 -7.60 -22.16 -8.67
C MET A 1 -7.50 -21.13 -7.55
N THR A 2 -6.30 -20.65 -7.26
CA THR A 2 -6.06 -19.68 -6.19
C THR A 2 -6.42 -18.31 -6.73
N GLU A 3 -7.54 -17.78 -6.28
CA GLU A 3 -7.94 -16.40 -6.56
C GLU A 3 -6.96 -15.49 -5.81
N GLU A 4 -5.93 -15.03 -6.50
CA GLU A 4 -5.10 -13.90 -6.08
C GLU A 4 -6.04 -12.67 -6.05
N TYR A 5 -6.70 -12.46 -4.91
CA TYR A 5 -7.30 -11.19 -4.56
C TYR A 5 -6.14 -10.24 -4.31
N GLY A 6 -5.93 -9.27 -5.20
CA GLY A 6 -5.01 -8.18 -4.91
C GLY A 6 -5.37 -7.59 -3.55
N GLU A 7 -4.37 -7.43 -2.69
CA GLU A 7 -4.54 -7.06 -1.28
C GLU A 7 -5.42 -5.81 -1.14
N LEU A 8 -6.46 -5.89 -0.31
CA LEU A 8 -7.36 -4.78 -0.06
C LEU A 8 -6.63 -3.71 0.77
N VAL A 9 -6.57 -2.49 0.26
CA VAL A 9 -5.89 -1.38 0.94
C VAL A 9 -6.91 -0.47 1.61
N THR A 10 -6.75 -0.26 2.92
CA THR A 10 -7.59 0.68 3.68
C THR A 10 -7.00 2.08 3.61
N LEU A 11 -7.77 3.04 3.10
CA LEU A 11 -7.38 4.45 2.91
C LEU A 11 -8.32 5.36 3.70
N GLY A 12 -8.24 5.28 5.03
CA GLY A 12 -9.18 5.95 5.93
C GLY A 12 -10.60 5.38 5.78
N PRO A 13 -11.63 6.18 5.43
CA PRO A 13 -12.99 5.68 5.25
C PRO A 13 -13.22 4.94 3.93
N TYR A 14 -12.17 4.81 3.10
CA TYR A 14 -12.22 4.16 1.79
C TYR A 14 -11.51 2.81 1.82
N ILE A 15 -12.00 1.87 1.02
CA ILE A 15 -11.34 0.59 0.74
C ILE A 15 -11.03 0.55 -0.74
N TYR A 16 -9.74 0.45 -1.07
CA TYR A 16 -9.25 0.28 -2.43
C TYR A 16 -9.02 -1.20 -2.72
N ARG A 17 -9.56 -1.67 -3.86
CA ARG A 17 -9.27 -2.98 -4.43
C ARG A 17 -8.62 -2.79 -5.81
N PRO A 18 -7.39 -3.25 -6.01
CA PRO A 18 -6.72 -3.12 -7.31
C PRO A 18 -7.39 -3.97 -8.39
N GLY A 19 -7.32 -3.46 -9.63
CA GLY A 19 -7.72 -4.16 -10.84
C GLY A 19 -6.81 -5.34 -11.16
N ARG A 20 -7.34 -6.33 -11.89
CA ARG A 20 -6.59 -7.53 -12.28
C ARG A 20 -6.10 -7.39 -13.72
N ASN A 21 -4.82 -7.05 -13.88
CA ASN A 21 -4.20 -6.85 -15.19
C ASN A 21 -3.93 -8.16 -15.97
N HIS A 22 -4.04 -9.32 -15.32
CA HIS A 22 -3.71 -10.65 -15.88
C HIS A 22 -4.93 -11.58 -15.99
N CYS A 23 -6.14 -11.04 -15.83
CA CYS A 23 -7.38 -11.78 -16.11
C CYS A 23 -7.75 -11.70 -17.60
N PRO A 24 -8.46 -12.71 -18.15
CA PRO A 24 -8.91 -12.70 -19.54
C PRO A 24 -9.81 -11.50 -19.89
N SER A 25 -10.33 -10.79 -18.89
CA SER A 25 -10.90 -9.46 -19.01
C SER A 25 -10.24 -8.57 -17.95
N PRO A 26 -9.54 -7.49 -18.34
CA PRO A 26 -9.02 -6.52 -17.39
C PRO A 26 -10.19 -5.90 -16.62
N SER A 27 -10.14 -5.95 -15.29
CA SER A 27 -11.13 -5.28 -14.44
C SER A 27 -10.53 -4.01 -13.87
N ASP A 28 -11.26 -2.90 -13.94
CA ASP A 28 -10.88 -1.66 -13.25
C ASP A 28 -10.73 -1.90 -11.74
N GLY A 29 -9.76 -1.23 -11.10
CA GLY A 29 -9.72 -1.09 -9.66
C GLY A 29 -10.95 -0.38 -9.13
N THR A 30 -11.27 -0.63 -7.87
CA THR A 30 -12.49 -0.12 -7.24
C THR A 30 -12.13 0.61 -5.95
N LEU A 31 -12.69 1.80 -5.75
CA LEU A 31 -12.66 2.51 -4.48
C LEU A 31 -14.06 2.45 -3.84
N THR A 32 -14.16 1.94 -2.63
CA THR A 32 -15.43 1.73 -1.93
C THR A 32 -15.52 2.64 -0.71
N ARG A 33 -16.66 3.32 -0.54
CA ARG A 33 -16.99 4.07 0.68
C ARG A 33 -18.38 3.68 1.16
N GLY A 34 -18.52 3.21 2.40
CA GLY A 34 -19.83 2.83 2.95
C GLY A 34 -20.59 1.80 2.10
N GLY A 35 -19.88 0.84 1.51
CA GLY A 35 -20.48 -0.19 0.65
C GLY A 35 -20.81 0.24 -0.78
N LEU A 36 -20.49 1.48 -1.18
CA LEU A 36 -20.70 1.99 -2.54
C LEU A 36 -19.39 1.90 -3.34
N PRO A 37 -19.26 0.93 -4.27
CA PRO A 37 -18.08 0.78 -5.10
C PRO A 37 -18.06 1.77 -6.28
N VAL A 38 -16.91 2.39 -6.54
CA VAL A 38 -16.66 3.25 -7.69
C VAL A 38 -15.46 2.72 -8.48
N PRO A 39 -15.62 2.37 -9.78
CA PRO A 39 -14.52 1.91 -10.62
C PRO A 39 -13.58 3.07 -11.00
N LEU A 40 -12.27 2.81 -10.98
CA LEU A 40 -11.20 3.79 -11.19
C LEU A 40 -10.60 3.68 -12.60
N ARG A 41 -11.41 3.83 -13.64
CA ARG A 41 -11.04 3.61 -15.06
C ARG A 41 -9.77 4.34 -15.53
N VAL A 42 -9.56 5.57 -15.05
CA VAL A 42 -8.46 6.43 -15.50
C VAL A 42 -7.53 6.78 -14.35
N THR A 43 -8.05 6.83 -13.12
CA THR A 43 -7.34 7.32 -11.94
C THR A 43 -6.61 6.22 -11.19
N GLU A 44 -6.86 4.94 -11.48
CA GLU A 44 -6.22 3.83 -10.80
C GLU A 44 -4.68 3.88 -10.86
N PRO A 45 -4.02 4.12 -12.01
CA PRO A 45 -2.56 4.14 -12.05
C PRO A 45 -1.94 5.21 -11.15
N VAL A 46 -2.61 6.36 -11.02
CA VAL A 46 -2.16 7.45 -10.14
C VAL A 46 -2.27 7.05 -8.67
N LEU A 47 -3.38 6.40 -8.30
CA LEU A 47 -3.58 5.90 -6.94
C LEU A 47 -2.57 4.81 -6.59
N GLN A 48 -2.36 3.82 -7.46
CA GLN A 48 -1.36 2.76 -7.25
C GLN A 48 0.03 3.34 -7.03
N ARG A 49 0.46 4.26 -7.91
CA ARG A 49 1.77 4.89 -7.78
C ARG A 49 1.92 5.68 -6.48
N PHE A 50 0.87 6.38 -6.06
CA PHE A 50 0.87 7.08 -4.78
C PHE A 50 1.09 6.11 -3.61
N LEU A 51 0.37 4.98 -3.58
CA LEU A 51 0.49 3.98 -2.52
C LEU A 51 1.87 3.30 -2.50
N GLU A 52 2.44 3.00 -3.66
CA GLU A 52 3.81 2.49 -3.78
C GLU A 52 4.82 3.46 -3.15
N VAL A 53 4.74 4.74 -3.52
CA VAL A 53 5.64 5.78 -2.99
C VAL A 53 5.48 5.95 -1.48
N MET A 54 4.24 5.96 -0.97
CA MET A 54 4.01 6.03 0.47
C MET A 54 4.60 4.83 1.21
N THR A 55 4.43 3.63 0.67
CA THR A 55 4.98 2.39 1.24
C THR A 55 6.51 2.42 1.26
N GLU A 56 7.14 2.89 0.18
CA GLU A 56 8.59 3.05 0.10
C GLU A 56 9.11 4.05 1.15
N LEU A 57 8.43 5.20 1.29
CA LEU A 57 8.78 6.21 2.27
C LEU A 57 8.63 5.72 3.71
N GLU A 58 7.53 5.03 4.02
CA GLU A 58 7.29 4.43 5.34
C GLU A 58 8.33 3.36 5.67
N THR A 59 8.64 2.50 4.71
CA THR A 59 9.69 1.47 4.84
C THR A 59 11.06 2.12 5.05
N GLY A 60 11.39 3.15 4.27
CA GLY A 60 12.64 3.90 4.38
C GLY A 60 12.78 4.61 5.73
N LEU A 61 11.69 5.21 6.23
CA LEU A 61 11.63 5.83 7.54
C LEU A 61 11.85 4.79 8.65
N ALA A 62 11.12 3.67 8.61
CA ALA A 62 11.26 2.58 9.58
C ALA A 62 12.70 2.02 9.59
N ALA A 63 13.29 1.82 8.41
CA ALA A 63 14.64 1.28 8.28
C ALA A 63 15.73 2.23 8.79
N ARG A 64 15.57 3.55 8.63
CA ARG A 64 16.54 4.55 9.09
C ARG A 64 16.38 4.88 10.56
N TRP A 65 15.15 5.01 11.04
CA TRP A 65 14.87 5.44 12.41
C TRP A 65 14.80 4.26 13.39
N GLY A 66 14.31 3.09 12.96
CA GLY A 66 14.30 1.86 13.76
C GLY A 66 15.71 1.34 14.09
N ARG A 67 16.71 1.61 13.22
CA ARG A 67 18.12 1.32 13.50
C ARG A 67 18.77 2.28 14.51
N SER A 68 18.23 3.48 14.68
CA SER A 68 18.78 4.48 15.60
C SER A 68 18.53 4.13 17.07
N GLN A 69 17.38 3.51 17.39
CA GLN A 69 17.04 3.07 18.75
C GLN A 69 17.88 1.89 19.26
N GLY A 70 18.51 1.11 18.38
CA GLY A 70 19.35 -0.04 18.74
C GLY A 70 20.84 0.30 18.93
N SER A 71 21.27 1.52 18.62
CA SER A 71 22.68 1.95 18.64
C SER A 71 22.94 3.03 19.69
N LEU A 72 22.33 2.90 20.87
CA LEU A 72 22.73 3.62 22.08
C LEU A 72 23.19 2.61 23.14
N THR A 73 24.05 1.66 22.77
CA THR A 73 24.97 1.09 23.76
C THR A 73 26.07 2.12 23.96
N CYS A 74 25.85 3.05 24.89
CA CYS A 74 26.95 3.80 25.48
C CYS A 74 27.90 2.76 26.10
N ASN A 75 29.00 2.47 25.42
CA ASN A 75 30.13 1.78 26.04
C ASN A 75 30.65 2.73 27.12
N ARG A 76 30.15 2.54 28.35
CA ARG A 76 30.68 3.18 29.55
C ARG A 76 32.14 2.77 29.64
N ALA A 77 32.99 3.78 29.74
CA ALA A 77 34.44 3.66 29.82
C ALA A 77 34.90 2.75 30.96
N GLU A 78 35.95 1.97 30.68
CA GLU A 78 36.98 1.56 31.63
C GLU A 78 38.35 1.94 31.05
#